data_AF-A0A059FVJ2-F1
#
_entry.id   AF-A0A059FVJ2-F1
#
_cell.length_a   1.000
_cell.length_b   1.000
_cell.length_c   1.000
_cell.angle_alpha   90.00
_cell.angle_beta   90.00
_cell.angle_gamma   90.00
#
_symmetry.space_group_name_H-M   'P 1'
#
loop_
_entity.id
_entity.type
_entity.pdbx_description
1 polymer ?
#
loop_
_entity_poly.entity_id
_entity_poly.type
_entity_poly.pdbx_seq_one_letter_code
_entity_poly.pdbx_strand_id
1 'polypeptide(L)'
;LAQAVVRDARTRLNTVFSAATDFSSVTGRGVSAKFEGKTVHIGKSALFDEIDGPPVPSDLASRVTEMAAQGRTTMIVRQGDRYLGAIGLM
;
A
#
# COMPACT_ATOMS: atom_id res chain seq x y z
N LEU A 1 -6.93 11.73 -2.05
CA LEU A 1 -7.04 10.33 -1.58
C LEU A 1 -6.21 10.06 -0.33
N ALA A 2 -4.88 10.11 -0.38
CA ALA A 2 -4.01 9.78 0.77
C ALA A 2 -4.33 10.56 2.06
N GLN A 3 -4.62 11.87 1.97
CA GLN A 3 -5.05 12.67 3.12
C GLN A 3 -6.32 12.14 3.80
N ALA A 4 -7.29 11.62 3.03
CA ALA A 4 -8.52 11.04 3.57
C ALA A 4 -8.23 9.74 4.33
N VAL A 5 -7.36 8.89 3.78
CA VAL A 5 -6.91 7.66 4.46
C VAL A 5 -6.24 7.98 5.79
N VAL A 6 -5.33 8.96 5.81
CA VAL A 6 -4.61 9.37 7.03
C VAL A 6 -5.57 9.94 8.07
N ARG A 7 -6.53 10.79 7.66
CA ARG A 7 -7.53 11.37 8.56
C ARG A 7 -8.37 10.27 9.21
N ASP A 8 -8.93 9.36 8.42
CA ASP A 8 -9.81 8.30 8.93
C ASP A 8 -9.03 7.28 9.78
N ALA A 9 -7.77 7.00 9.42
CA ALA A 9 -6.87 6.16 10.20
C ALA A 9 -6.56 6.77 11.58
N ARG A 10 -6.33 8.09 11.67
CA ARG A 10 -6.11 8.77 12.97
C ARG A 10 -7.30 8.62 13.91
N THR A 11 -8.51 8.75 13.39
CA THR A 11 -9.74 8.57 14.17
C THR A 11 -9.90 7.14 14.69
N ARG A 12 -9.54 6.13 13.89
CA ARG A 12 -9.74 4.71 14.23
C ARG A 12 -8.64 4.13 15.12
N LEU A 13 -7.39 4.51 14.89
CA LEU A 13 -6.22 3.87 15.51
C LEU A 13 -5.76 4.56 16.79
N ASN A 14 -6.24 5.79 17.06
CA ASN A 14 -5.91 6.61 18.23
C ASN A 14 -4.41 6.55 18.62
N THR A 15 -3.54 6.61 17.61
CA THR A 15 -2.10 6.36 17.73
C THR A 15 -1.33 7.43 16.97
N VAL A 16 -0.17 7.79 17.51
CA VAL A 16 0.82 8.65 16.84
C VAL A 16 1.80 7.75 16.09
N PHE A 17 1.97 8.02 14.79
CA PHE A 17 2.89 7.27 13.95
C PHE A 17 4.21 8.03 13.79
N SER A 18 5.32 7.30 13.80
CA SER A 18 6.63 7.83 13.39
C SER A 18 6.57 8.34 11.95
N ALA A 19 7.34 9.37 11.63
CA ALA A 19 7.43 9.86 10.26
C ALA A 19 8.14 8.82 9.37
N ALA A 20 7.61 8.63 8.16
CA ALA A 20 8.35 7.96 7.10
C ALA A 20 9.40 8.91 6.51
N THR A 21 10.48 8.35 5.99
CA THR A 21 11.61 9.07 5.36
C THR A 21 11.85 8.54 3.95
N ASP A 22 12.75 9.15 3.18
CA ASP A 22 13.14 8.69 1.83
C ASP A 22 11.95 8.46 0.89
N PHE A 23 10.96 9.36 0.91
CA PHE A 23 9.79 9.24 0.05
C PHE A 23 10.16 9.37 -1.44
N SER A 24 9.64 8.45 -2.25
CA SER A 24 9.78 8.46 -3.70
C SER A 24 8.48 8.09 -4.40
N SER A 25 8.20 8.77 -5.51
CA SER A 25 7.04 8.47 -6.37
C SER A 25 7.46 7.55 -7.49
N VAL A 26 6.76 6.42 -7.63
CA VAL A 26 6.89 5.51 -8.76
C VAL A 26 5.77 5.85 -9.75
N THR A 27 6.03 6.84 -10.59
CA THR A 27 5.04 7.44 -11.51
C THR A 27 4.19 6.38 -12.21
N GLY A 28 2.86 6.56 -12.14
CA GLY A 28 1.87 5.67 -12.75
C GLY A 28 1.57 4.37 -11.97
N ARG A 29 2.36 4.03 -10.96
CA ARG A 29 2.32 2.70 -10.31
C ARG A 29 2.09 2.77 -8.80
N GLY A 30 2.77 3.69 -8.11
CA GLY A 30 2.70 3.80 -6.65
C GLY A 30 3.74 4.73 -6.04
N VAL A 31 4.08 4.48 -4.79
CA VAL A 31 5.06 5.23 -3.99
C VAL A 31 5.88 4.28 -3.13
N SER A 32 7.06 4.73 -2.72
CA SER A 32 7.89 4.07 -1.71
C SER A 32 8.39 5.06 -0.66
N ALA A 33 8.69 4.55 0.53
CA ALA A 33 9.31 5.31 1.62
C ALA A 33 9.97 4.34 2.60
N LYS A 34 10.83 4.84 3.49
CA LYS A 34 11.32 4.09 4.66
C LYS A 34 10.46 4.36 5.89
N PHE A 35 10.02 3.29 6.55
CA PHE A 35 9.31 3.34 7.82
C PHE A 35 9.88 2.27 8.76
N GLU A 36 10.27 2.69 9.96
CA GLU A 36 10.93 1.83 10.97
C GLU A 36 12.13 1.05 10.39
N GLY A 37 12.96 1.74 9.60
CA GLY A 37 14.15 1.15 8.97
C GLY A 37 13.87 0.20 7.80
N LYS A 38 12.60 -0.01 7.42
CA LYS A 38 12.20 -0.89 6.31
C LYS A 38 11.57 -0.11 5.17
N THR A 39 11.89 -0.50 3.94
CA THR A 39 11.24 0.06 2.75
C THR A 39 9.80 -0.42 2.68
N VAL A 40 8.87 0.53 2.55
CA VAL A 40 7.45 0.31 2.32
C VAL A 40 7.13 0.69 0.88
N HIS A 41 6.41 -0.18 0.18
CA HIS A 41 5.87 0.07 -1.15
C HIS A 41 4.35 0.08 -1.08
N ILE A 42 3.74 1.08 -1.71
CA ILE A 42 2.28 1.22 -1.81
C ILE A 42 1.91 1.48 -3.27
N GLY A 43 1.11 0.62 -3.87
CA GLY A 43 0.75 0.78 -5.28
C GLY A 43 -0.21 -0.27 -5.84
N LYS A 44 -0.39 -0.27 -7.15
CA LYS A 44 -1.15 -1.29 -7.88
C LYS A 44 -0.33 -2.60 -7.98
N SER A 45 -0.96 -3.70 -8.39
CA SER A 45 -0.30 -4.99 -8.61
C SER A 45 0.95 -4.88 -9.48
N ALA A 46 0.87 -4.15 -10.60
CA ALA A 46 1.97 -3.96 -11.54
C ALA A 46 3.26 -3.38 -10.91
N LEU A 47 3.16 -2.63 -9.80
CA LEU A 47 4.36 -2.18 -9.08
C LEU A 47 5.19 -3.36 -8.56
N PHE A 48 4.53 -4.40 -8.08
CA PHE A 48 5.15 -5.53 -7.40
C PHE A 48 5.72 -6.58 -8.36
N ASP A 49 5.39 -6.47 -9.65
CA ASP A 49 5.98 -7.28 -10.72
C ASP A 49 7.32 -6.70 -11.20
N GLU A 50 7.59 -5.42 -10.89
CA GLU A 50 8.75 -4.67 -11.40
C GLU A 50 9.81 -4.36 -10.32
N ILE A 51 9.45 -4.49 -9.05
CA ILE A 51 10.37 -4.26 -7.93
C ILE A 51 10.85 -5.58 -7.34
N ASP A 52 12.07 -5.62 -6.84
CA ASP A 52 12.61 -6.78 -6.14
C ASP A 52 11.74 -7.21 -4.95
N GLY A 53 11.75 -8.49 -4.63
CA GLY A 53 11.05 -9.07 -3.48
C GLY A 53 10.04 -10.13 -3.89
N PRO A 54 9.28 -10.68 -2.93
CA PRO A 54 8.34 -11.74 -3.22
C PRO A 54 7.16 -11.22 -4.07
N PRO A 55 6.63 -12.07 -4.97
CA PRO A 55 5.44 -11.73 -5.74
C PRO A 55 4.22 -11.57 -4.83
N VAL A 56 3.19 -10.90 -5.35
CA VAL A 56 1.93 -10.73 -4.61
C VAL A 56 1.30 -12.09 -4.35
N PRO A 57 0.97 -12.44 -3.09
CA PRO A 57 0.26 -13.68 -2.77
C PRO A 57 -1.09 -13.78 -3.51
N SER A 58 -1.43 -14.98 -3.98
CA SER A 58 -2.62 -15.19 -4.82
C SER A 58 -3.93 -14.85 -4.11
N ASP A 59 -4.03 -15.08 -2.80
CA ASP A 59 -5.18 -14.71 -1.97
C ASP A 59 -5.36 -13.18 -1.89
N LEU A 60 -4.27 -12.44 -1.75
CA LEU A 60 -4.28 -10.98 -1.77
C LEU A 60 -4.64 -10.44 -3.15
N ALA A 61 -4.09 -11.02 -4.22
CA ALA A 61 -4.41 -10.65 -5.59
C ALA A 61 -5.90 -10.84 -5.92
N SER A 62 -6.50 -11.94 -5.47
CA SER A 62 -7.94 -12.21 -5.61
C SER A 62 -8.79 -11.15 -4.89
N ARG A 63 -8.47 -10.82 -3.63
CA ARG A 63 -9.17 -9.77 -2.87
C ARG A 63 -9.08 -8.39 -3.52
N VAL A 64 -7.91 -8.06 -4.08
CA VAL A 64 -7.71 -6.80 -4.80
C VAL A 64 -8.58 -6.75 -6.05
N THR A 65 -8.64 -7.85 -6.80
CA THR A 65 -9.50 -8.00 -7.99
C THR A 65 -10.98 -7.85 -7.63
N GLU A 66 -11.44 -8.49 -6.56
CA GLU A 66 -12.83 -8.38 -6.07
C GLU A 66 -13.19 -6.94 -5.68
N MET A 67 -12.31 -6.26 -4.93
CA MET A 67 -12.53 -4.86 -4.56
C MET A 67 -12.57 -3.95 -5.80
N ALA A 68 -11.70 -4.17 -6.77
CA ALA A 68 -11.69 -3.40 -8.01
C ALA A 68 -12.96 -3.62 -8.85
N ALA A 69 -13.44 -4.86 -8.91
CA ALA A 69 -14.71 -5.20 -9.58
C ALA A 69 -15.92 -4.50 -8.93
N GLN A 70 -15.84 -4.17 -7.64
CA GLN A 70 -16.83 -3.36 -6.92
C GLN A 70 -16.65 -1.84 -7.12
N GLY A 71 -15.78 -1.41 -8.04
CA GLY A 71 -15.53 0.00 -8.34
C GLY A 71 -14.62 0.72 -7.34
N ARG A 72 -13.96 0.00 -6.42
CA ARG A 72 -13.06 0.61 -5.44
C ARG A 72 -11.71 0.94 -6.07
N THR A 73 -11.12 2.05 -5.65
CA THR A 73 -9.68 2.28 -5.86
C THR A 73 -8.88 1.42 -4.88
N THR A 74 -8.01 0.55 -5.38
CA THR A 74 -7.23 -0.39 -4.57
C THR A 74 -5.73 -0.05 -4.53
N MET A 75 -5.10 -0.27 -3.38
CA MET A 75 -3.66 -0.11 -3.18
C MET A 75 -3.13 -1.25 -2.31
N ILE A 76 -2.13 -1.97 -2.79
CA ILE A 76 -1.41 -3.01 -2.04
C ILE A 76 -0.29 -2.36 -1.23
N VAL A 77 -0.03 -2.87 -0.03
CA VAL A 77 1.02 -2.40 0.88
C VAL A 77 1.98 -3.55 1.22
N ARG A 78 3.28 -3.34 1.00
CA ARG A 78 4.36 -4.27 1.38
C ARG A 78 5.44 -3.54 2.19
N GLN A 79 5.90 -4.14 3.28
CA GLN A 79 7.03 -3.63 4.10
C GLN A 79 8.17 -4.66 4.09
N GLY A 80 9.30 -4.30 3.49
CA GLY A 80 10.35 -5.26 3.12
C GLY A 80 9.76 -6.33 2.22
N ASP A 81 9.87 -7.59 2.65
CA ASP A 81 9.34 -8.76 1.95
C ASP A 81 7.95 -9.19 2.44
N ARG A 82 7.36 -8.48 3.40
CA ARG A 82 6.06 -8.84 3.97
C ARG A 82 4.95 -7.99 3.37
N TYR A 83 3.96 -8.65 2.75
CA TYR A 83 2.71 -8.02 2.38
C TYR A 83 1.86 -7.76 3.63
N LEU A 84 1.44 -6.51 3.83
CA LEU A 84 0.57 -6.10 4.93
C LEU A 84 -0.91 -6.18 4.55
N GLY A 85 -1.21 -6.14 3.25
CA GLY A 85 -2.57 -6.27 2.71
C GLY A 85 -2.85 -5.24 1.62
N ALA A 86 -4.13 -4.92 1.45
CA ALA A 86 -4.59 -3.90 0.51
C ALA A 86 -5.66 -3.00 1.13
N ILE A 87 -5.73 -1.76 0.64
CA ILE A 87 -6.71 -0.75 1.01
C ILE A 87 -7.61 -0.51 -0.19
N GLY A 88 -8.91 -0.68 -0.02
CA GLY A 88 -9.95 -0.33 -0.99
C GLY A 88 -10.71 0.92 -0.56
N LEU A 89 -10.87 1.89 -1.46
CA LEU A 89 -11.48 3.20 -1.20
C LEU A 89 -12.66 3.44 -2.14
N MET A 90 -13.71 4.09 -1.63
CA MET A 90 -14.89 4.60 -2.36
C MET A 90 -15.08 6.08 -2.04
#